data_AF-A0A1G3UME2-F1
#
_entry.id   AF-A0A1G3UME2-F1
#
_cell.length_a   1.000
_cell.length_b   1.000
_cell.length_c   1.000
_cell.angle_alpha   90.00
_cell.angle_beta   90.00
_cell.angle_gamma   90.00
#
_symmetry.space_group_name_H-M   'P 1'
#
loop_
_entity.id
_entity.type
_entity.pdbx_description
1 polymer ?
#
loop_
_entity_poly.entity_id
_entity_poly.type
_entity_poly.pdbx_seq_one_letter_code
_entity_poly.pdbx_strand_id
1 'polypeptide(L)'
;MKCLGELPPELLAERKDLLKDRVAVEMKRYFQRDFRRIAHATKVARYAEQIAKEERGNMVVVLCAAYLHDIGIHEAERKYGSTEARYQEEEGPPIAREILAKLSASRDVIDEVCDIIGHHHHPRNEETDNFKNVYDADLIRNLEEQEEPINEEKLAAIMEKSFFTTGGRKLAGDVLDRRGKIK
;
A
#
# COMPACT_ATOMS: atom_id res chain seq x y z
N MET A 1 25.97 22.74 -22.87
CA MET A 1 24.95 21.67 -22.72
C MET A 1 25.68 20.42 -22.27
N LYS A 2 25.77 20.17 -20.96
CA LYS A 2 26.54 19.06 -20.41
C LYS A 2 25.55 17.90 -20.28
N CYS A 3 25.72 16.84 -21.06
CA CYS A 3 24.95 15.62 -20.91
C CYS A 3 25.14 15.13 -19.47
N LEU A 4 24.07 15.15 -18.69
CA LEU A 4 24.01 14.41 -17.43
C LEU A 4 24.15 12.94 -17.82
N GLY A 5 25.32 12.36 -17.57
CA GLY A 5 25.54 10.94 -17.77
C GLY A 5 24.49 10.16 -16.98
N GLU A 6 23.89 9.17 -17.62
CA GLU A 6 22.97 8.26 -16.96
C GLU A 6 23.69 7.62 -15.76
N LEU A 7 23.02 7.60 -14.61
CA LEU A 7 23.57 6.99 -13.41
C LEU A 7 23.78 5.48 -13.65
N PRO A 8 24.89 4.91 -13.17
CA PRO A 8 25.11 3.46 -13.18
C PRO A 8 23.91 2.69 -12.58
N PRO A 9 23.55 1.52 -13.12
CA PRO A 9 22.41 0.73 -12.65
C PRO A 9 22.44 0.42 -11.15
N GLU A 10 23.63 0.19 -10.58
CA GLU A 10 23.81 -0.11 -9.16
C GLU A 10 23.41 1.08 -8.28
N LEU A 11 23.83 2.30 -8.66
CA LEU A 11 23.49 3.53 -7.95
C LEU A 11 22.00 3.88 -8.10
N LEU A 12 21.39 3.54 -9.24
CA LEU A 12 19.95 3.67 -9.43
C LEU A 12 19.17 2.71 -8.53
N ALA A 13 19.63 1.46 -8.40
CA ALA A 13 19.04 0.47 -7.50
C ALA A 13 19.18 0.92 -6.04
N GLU A 14 20.37 1.35 -5.61
CA GLU A 14 20.62 1.88 -4.27
C GLU A 14 19.73 3.09 -3.97
N ARG A 15 19.61 4.04 -4.91
CA ARG A 15 18.72 5.20 -4.75
C ARG A 15 17.25 4.80 -4.62
N LYS A 16 16.80 3.77 -5.34
CA LYS A 16 15.44 3.22 -5.25
C LYS A 16 15.22 2.54 -3.90
N ASP A 17 16.19 1.79 -3.40
CA ASP A 17 16.13 1.16 -2.08
C ASP A 17 16.09 2.21 -0.95
N LEU A 18 16.84 3.30 -1.09
CA LEU A 18 16.77 4.41 -0.14
C LEU A 18 15.42 5.17 -0.21
N LEU A 19 14.74 5.17 -1.36
CA LEU A 19 13.46 5.85 -1.49
C LEU A 19 12.37 5.19 -0.63
N LYS A 20 12.22 3.86 -0.69
CA LYS A 20 11.22 3.13 0.11
C LYS A 20 11.42 3.34 1.61
N ASP A 21 12.67 3.35 2.09
CA ASP A 21 13.00 3.55 3.50
C ASP A 21 12.66 4.98 3.94
N ARG A 22 12.95 5.98 3.09
CA ARG A 22 12.61 7.38 3.36
C ARG A 22 11.11 7.61 3.36
N VAL A 23 10.35 6.96 2.48
CA VAL A 23 8.88 7.04 2.48
C VAL A 23 8.30 6.50 3.79
N ALA A 24 8.82 5.38 4.31
CA ALA A 24 8.40 4.84 5.60
C ALA A 24 8.65 5.83 6.76
N VAL A 25 9.73 6.62 6.70
CA VAL A 25 10.02 7.68 7.68
C VAL A 25 9.03 8.84 7.54
N GLU A 26 8.76 9.31 6.32
CA GLU A 26 7.79 10.39 6.10
C GLU A 26 6.36 10.00 6.50
N MET A 27 5.93 8.76 6.22
CA MET A 27 4.66 8.23 6.71
C MET A 27 4.56 8.31 8.25
N LYS A 28 5.61 7.86 8.96
CA LYS A 28 5.64 7.92 10.43
C LYS A 28 5.61 9.35 10.95
N ARG A 29 6.31 10.27 10.27
CA ARG A 29 6.31 11.70 10.62
C ARG A 29 4.93 12.32 10.43
N TYR A 30 4.23 11.95 9.36
CA TYR A 30 2.89 12.45 9.07
C TYR A 30 1.88 11.97 10.11
N PHE A 31 1.84 10.66 10.39
CA PHE A 31 0.90 10.09 11.36
C PHE A 31 1.24 10.39 12.84
N GLN A 32 2.47 10.80 13.14
CA GLN A 32 2.94 11.18 14.47
C GLN A 32 2.65 10.12 15.55
N ARG A 33 1.61 10.33 16.36
CA ARG A 33 1.21 9.47 17.49
C ARG A 33 0.10 8.49 17.13
N ASP A 34 -0.36 8.49 15.87
CA ASP A 34 -1.31 7.50 15.39
C ASP A 34 -0.60 6.15 15.13
N PHE A 35 -0.24 5.49 16.24
CA PHE A 35 0.48 4.22 16.21
C PHE A 35 -0.33 3.11 15.54
N ARG A 36 -1.66 3.21 15.57
CA ARG A 36 -2.54 2.25 14.90
C ARG A 36 -2.32 2.32 13.39
N ARG A 37 -2.36 3.52 12.79
CA ARG A 37 -2.21 3.70 11.34
C ARG A 37 -0.79 3.45 10.88
N ILE A 38 0.20 3.83 11.69
CA ILE A 38 1.60 3.47 11.47
C ILE A 38 1.80 1.94 11.44
N ALA A 39 1.24 1.22 12.43
CA ALA A 39 1.35 -0.23 12.50
C ALA A 39 0.63 -0.92 11.33
N HIS A 40 -0.56 -0.43 10.98
CA HIS A 40 -1.34 -0.90 9.83
C HIS A 40 -0.53 -0.76 8.54
N ALA A 41 -0.15 0.46 8.14
CA ALA A 41 0.59 0.72 6.89
C ALA A 41 1.94 -0.01 6.83
N THR A 42 2.66 -0.11 7.96
CA THR A 42 3.92 -0.88 8.02
C THR A 42 3.68 -2.37 7.74
N LYS A 43 2.58 -2.91 8.25
CA LYS A 43 2.23 -4.32 8.06
C LYS A 43 1.76 -4.59 6.62
N VAL A 44 0.96 -3.68 6.05
CA VAL A 44 0.57 -3.70 4.63
C VAL A 44 1.81 -3.69 3.74
N ALA A 45 2.75 -2.76 3.95
CA ALA A 45 4.00 -2.71 3.18
C ALA A 45 4.80 -4.03 3.24
N ARG A 46 4.85 -4.67 4.41
CA ARG A 46 5.52 -5.97 4.58
C ARG A 46 4.82 -7.10 3.81
N TYR A 47 3.49 -7.09 3.73
CA TYR A 47 2.76 -8.07 2.93
C TYR A 47 2.90 -7.77 1.44
N ALA A 48 2.76 -6.51 1.03
CA ALA A 48 2.94 -6.08 -0.35
C ALA A 48 4.33 -6.43 -0.88
N GLU A 49 5.38 -6.30 -0.06
CA GLU A 49 6.74 -6.74 -0.41
C GLU A 49 6.83 -8.24 -0.69
N GLN A 50 6.15 -9.07 0.11
CA GLN A 50 6.16 -10.53 -0.05
C GLN A 50 5.40 -10.93 -1.31
N ILE A 51 4.24 -10.31 -1.55
CA ILE A 51 3.43 -10.60 -2.74
C ILE A 51 4.20 -10.17 -4.00
N ALA A 52 4.74 -8.94 -4.04
CA ALA A 52 5.47 -8.43 -5.20
C ALA A 52 6.83 -9.10 -5.47
N LYS A 53 7.32 -9.97 -4.57
CA LYS A 53 8.47 -10.86 -4.82
C LYS A 53 8.07 -12.11 -5.61
N GLU A 54 6.82 -12.56 -5.46
CA GLU A 54 6.27 -13.74 -6.16
C GLU A 54 5.44 -13.34 -7.40
N GLU A 55 5.00 -12.09 -7.46
CA GLU A 55 4.12 -11.55 -8.50
C GLU A 55 4.82 -10.45 -9.34
N ARG A 56 4.16 -10.03 -10.43
CA ARG A 56 4.62 -8.88 -11.21
C ARG A 56 4.39 -7.58 -10.45
N GLY A 57 5.19 -6.56 -10.77
CA GLY A 57 5.05 -5.23 -10.20
C GLY A 57 6.39 -4.51 -10.08
N ASN A 58 6.33 -3.20 -9.97
CA ASN A 58 7.43 -2.35 -9.61
C ASN A 58 7.49 -2.21 -8.09
N MET A 59 8.44 -2.88 -7.45
CA MET A 59 8.65 -2.90 -6.00
C MET A 59 8.69 -1.49 -5.37
N VAL A 60 9.24 -0.49 -6.06
CA VAL A 60 9.28 0.89 -5.55
C VAL A 60 7.88 1.48 -5.46
N VAL A 61 7.08 1.33 -6.53
CA VAL A 61 5.69 1.83 -6.57
C VAL A 61 4.85 1.11 -5.51
N VAL A 62 4.94 -0.23 -5.46
CA VAL A 62 4.20 -1.06 -4.50
C VAL A 62 4.48 -0.64 -3.06
N LEU A 63 5.75 -0.50 -2.67
CA LEU A 63 6.09 -0.13 -1.29
C LEU A 63 5.72 1.31 -0.96
N CYS A 64 5.91 2.25 -1.90
CA CYS A 64 5.51 3.64 -1.68
C CYS A 64 3.99 3.75 -1.48
N ALA A 65 3.21 3.10 -2.34
CA ALA A 65 1.75 3.07 -2.22
C ALA A 65 1.30 2.36 -0.95
N ALA A 66 1.86 1.21 -0.61
CA ALA A 66 1.51 0.48 0.61
C ALA A 66 1.77 1.29 1.89
N TYR A 67 2.87 2.06 1.97
CA TYR A 67 3.11 2.94 3.12
C TYR A 67 2.15 4.14 3.15
N LEU A 68 1.67 4.61 2.00
CA LEU A 68 0.94 5.88 1.89
C LEU A 68 -0.57 5.72 1.61
N HIS A 69 -1.11 4.50 1.45
CA HIS A 69 -2.51 4.30 1.04
C HIS A 69 -3.52 5.02 1.96
N ASP A 70 -3.33 4.91 3.27
CA ASP A 70 -4.18 5.56 4.28
C ASP A 70 -3.79 7.02 4.60
N ILE A 71 -2.85 7.64 3.87
CA ILE A 71 -2.28 8.95 4.26
C ILE A 71 -3.34 10.07 4.27
N GLY A 72 -4.42 9.91 3.53
CA GLY A 72 -5.56 10.85 3.48
C GLY A 72 -6.41 10.88 4.75
N ILE A 73 -6.31 9.89 5.65
CA ILE A 73 -7.26 9.71 6.77
C ILE A 73 -7.38 10.93 7.69
N HIS A 74 -6.27 11.57 8.06
CA HIS A 74 -6.28 12.75 8.94
C HIS A 74 -6.87 13.98 8.24
N GLU A 75 -6.62 14.12 6.95
CA GLU A 75 -7.12 15.25 6.17
C GLU A 75 -8.62 15.11 5.87
N ALA A 76 -9.06 13.87 5.62
CA ALA A 76 -10.47 13.50 5.51
C ALA A 76 -11.23 13.85 6.81
N GLU A 77 -10.70 13.44 7.97
CA GLU A 77 -11.27 13.76 9.27
C GLU A 77 -11.31 15.28 9.51
N ARG A 78 -10.22 15.99 9.20
CA ARG A 78 -10.13 17.45 9.37
C ARG A 78 -11.13 18.22 8.53
N LYS A 79 -11.31 17.85 7.26
CA LYS A 79 -12.17 18.57 6.30
C LYS A 79 -13.64 18.18 6.38
N TYR A 80 -13.92 16.89 6.58
CA TYR A 80 -15.28 16.34 6.46
C TYR A 80 -15.83 15.80 7.78
N GLY A 81 -15.03 15.73 8.85
CA GLY A 81 -15.40 15.07 10.10
C GLY A 81 -15.63 13.57 9.92
N SER A 82 -15.05 12.97 8.88
CA SER A 82 -15.30 11.59 8.47
C SER A 82 -14.03 10.95 7.91
N THR A 83 -13.85 9.67 8.20
CA THR A 83 -12.79 8.83 7.62
C THR A 83 -13.38 7.84 6.61
N GLU A 84 -14.50 8.16 5.97
CA GLU A 84 -15.05 7.33 4.89
C GLU A 84 -14.04 7.20 3.73
N ALA A 85 -14.00 6.02 3.12
CA ALA A 85 -13.09 5.66 2.04
C ALA A 85 -12.94 6.74 0.96
N ARG A 86 -14.07 7.25 0.45
CA ARG A 86 -14.09 8.29 -0.59
C ARG A 86 -13.30 9.54 -0.24
N TYR A 87 -13.32 9.97 1.03
CA TYR A 87 -12.62 11.17 1.47
C TYR A 87 -11.13 10.91 1.65
N GLN A 88 -10.77 9.71 2.11
CA GLN A 88 -9.36 9.32 2.20
C GLN A 88 -8.73 9.23 0.82
N GLU A 89 -9.45 8.66 -0.15
CA GLU A 89 -9.02 8.55 -1.55
C GLU A 89 -8.97 9.91 -2.26
N GLU A 90 -9.84 10.85 -1.90
CA GLU A 90 -9.78 12.23 -2.42
C GLU A 90 -8.57 13.01 -1.86
N GLU A 91 -8.30 12.87 -0.57
CA GLU A 91 -7.28 13.67 0.14
C GLU A 91 -5.88 13.04 0.14
N GLY A 92 -5.78 11.72 -0.03
CA GLY A 92 -4.53 10.97 -0.03
C GLY A 92 -3.56 11.34 -1.16
N PRO A 93 -3.98 11.38 -2.44
CA PRO A 93 -3.08 11.63 -3.57
C PRO A 93 -2.33 12.97 -3.50
N PRO A 94 -2.95 14.12 -3.16
CA PRO A 94 -2.21 15.37 -2.96
C PRO A 94 -1.09 15.27 -1.91
N ILE A 95 -1.34 14.60 -0.79
CA ILE A 95 -0.37 14.45 0.30
C ILE A 95 0.76 13.51 -0.11
N ALA A 96 0.43 12.37 -0.71
CA ALA A 96 1.42 11.41 -1.22
C ALA A 96 2.33 12.04 -2.27
N ARG A 97 1.76 12.85 -3.18
CA ARG A 97 2.50 13.62 -4.18
C ARG A 97 3.52 14.55 -3.55
N GLU A 98 3.12 15.30 -2.53
CA GLU A 98 4.00 16.22 -1.82
C GLU A 98 5.17 15.47 -1.15
N ILE A 99 4.88 14.37 -0.45
CA ILE A 99 5.90 13.54 0.20
C ILE A 99 6.89 13.00 -0.83
N LEU A 100 6.41 12.37 -1.89
CA LEU A 100 7.27 11.74 -2.90
C LEU A 100 8.09 12.76 -3.70
N ALA A 101 7.52 13.94 -3.99
CA ALA A 101 8.24 15.04 -4.63
C ALA A 101 9.39 15.57 -3.74
N LYS A 102 9.16 15.75 -2.43
CA LYS A 102 10.21 16.11 -1.46
C LYS A 102 11.34 15.08 -1.42
N LEU A 103 11.02 13.81 -1.65
CA LEU A 103 11.99 12.72 -1.71
C LEU A 103 12.66 12.58 -3.10
N SER A 104 12.31 13.43 -4.06
CA SER A 104 12.80 13.41 -5.45
C SER A 104 12.52 12.09 -6.18
N ALA A 105 11.35 11.49 -5.93
CA ALA A 105 10.82 10.40 -6.73
C ALA A 105 10.57 10.87 -8.18
N SER A 106 10.68 9.95 -9.15
CA SER A 106 10.35 10.28 -10.54
C SER A 106 8.87 10.53 -10.70
N ARG A 107 8.50 11.32 -11.73
CA ARG A 107 7.11 11.62 -12.03
C ARG A 107 6.26 10.36 -12.21
N ASP A 108 6.78 9.36 -12.93
CA ASP A 108 6.04 8.11 -13.19
C ASP A 108 5.71 7.36 -11.88
N VAL A 109 6.64 7.33 -10.92
CA VAL A 109 6.39 6.72 -9.60
C VAL A 109 5.35 7.52 -8.82
N ILE A 110 5.46 8.85 -8.84
CA ILE A 110 4.51 9.73 -8.16
C ILE A 110 3.11 9.53 -8.73
N ASP A 111 2.97 9.57 -10.05
CA ASP A 111 1.68 9.51 -10.73
C ASP A 111 1.02 8.14 -10.51
N GLU A 112 1.77 7.03 -10.58
CA GLU A 112 1.19 5.71 -10.31
C GLU A 112 0.86 5.47 -8.83
N VAL A 113 1.69 5.95 -7.89
CA VAL A 113 1.35 5.87 -6.46
C VAL A 113 0.10 6.69 -6.16
N CYS A 114 0.00 7.91 -6.70
CA CYS A 114 -1.18 8.75 -6.52
C CYS A 114 -2.44 8.11 -7.12
N ASP A 115 -2.33 7.46 -8.28
CA ASP A 115 -3.42 6.70 -8.88
C ASP A 115 -3.87 5.62 -7.91
N ILE A 116 -2.99 4.72 -7.47
CA ILE A 116 -3.33 3.63 -6.52
C ILE A 116 -4.04 4.16 -5.28
N ILE A 117 -3.50 5.20 -4.65
CA ILE A 117 -4.07 5.78 -3.41
C ILE A 117 -5.48 6.35 -3.66
N GLY A 118 -5.72 6.91 -4.85
CA GLY A 118 -6.97 7.58 -5.20
C GLY A 118 -8.17 6.66 -5.39
N HIS A 119 -7.98 5.33 -5.33
CA HIS A 119 -9.07 4.36 -5.45
C HIS A 119 -8.75 3.02 -4.78
N HIS A 120 -7.90 3.00 -3.75
CA HIS A 120 -7.45 1.75 -3.10
C HIS A 120 -8.58 0.98 -2.38
N HIS A 121 -9.68 1.63 -2.00
CA HIS A 121 -10.89 0.97 -1.49
C HIS A 121 -11.92 0.68 -2.59
N HIS A 122 -11.82 1.34 -3.75
CA HIS A 122 -12.73 1.20 -4.88
C HIS A 122 -11.98 0.72 -6.14
N PRO A 123 -11.54 -0.55 -6.17
CA PRO A 123 -10.84 -1.10 -7.33
C PRO A 123 -11.71 -1.01 -8.59
N ARG A 124 -11.06 -0.68 -9.71
CA ARG A 124 -11.65 -0.64 -11.05
C ARG A 124 -11.74 -2.07 -11.61
N ASN A 125 -12.42 -2.20 -12.75
CA ASN A 125 -12.52 -3.48 -13.46
C ASN A 125 -11.15 -3.99 -13.94
N GLU A 126 -10.26 -3.07 -14.31
CA GLU A 126 -8.89 -3.37 -14.72
C GLU A 126 -7.93 -2.54 -13.87
N GLU A 127 -7.01 -3.24 -13.21
CA GLU A 127 -6.02 -2.65 -12.30
C GLU A 127 -4.60 -3.06 -12.70
N THR A 128 -3.63 -2.20 -12.36
CA THR A 128 -2.22 -2.49 -12.58
C THR A 128 -1.74 -3.60 -11.65
N ASP A 129 -0.65 -4.27 -12.02
CA ASP A 129 -0.04 -5.27 -11.13
C ASP A 129 0.39 -4.62 -9.79
N ASN A 130 0.81 -3.36 -9.81
CA ASN A 130 1.16 -2.62 -8.60
C ASN A 130 -0.05 -2.43 -7.67
N PHE A 131 -1.18 -2.01 -8.22
CA PHE A 131 -2.42 -1.87 -7.45
C PHE A 131 -2.82 -3.19 -6.80
N LYS A 132 -2.86 -4.28 -7.58
CA LYS A 132 -3.27 -5.61 -7.10
C LYS A 132 -2.45 -6.10 -5.92
N ASN A 133 -1.13 -5.89 -5.96
CA ASN A 133 -0.23 -6.23 -4.86
C ASN A 133 -0.56 -5.46 -3.57
N VAL A 134 -0.84 -4.15 -3.69
CA VAL A 134 -1.16 -3.29 -2.54
C VAL A 134 -2.54 -3.62 -1.98
N TYR A 135 -3.53 -3.81 -2.86
CA TYR A 135 -4.90 -4.17 -2.48
C TYR A 135 -4.95 -5.49 -1.72
N ASP A 136 -4.31 -6.54 -2.25
CA ASP A 136 -4.29 -7.84 -1.58
C ASP A 136 -3.58 -7.75 -0.21
N ALA A 137 -2.50 -6.96 -0.11
CA ALA A 137 -1.79 -6.75 1.14
C ALA A 137 -2.63 -6.01 2.20
N ASP A 138 -3.37 -4.98 1.79
CA ASP A 138 -4.30 -4.25 2.66
C ASP A 138 -5.45 -5.16 3.10
N LEU A 139 -6.04 -5.92 2.17
CA LEU A 139 -7.08 -6.90 2.48
C LEU A 139 -6.62 -7.91 3.54
N ILE A 140 -5.41 -8.48 3.41
CA ILE A 140 -4.85 -9.39 4.43
C ILE A 140 -4.77 -8.70 5.78
N ARG A 141 -4.28 -7.45 5.82
CA ARG A 141 -4.14 -6.72 7.08
C ARG A 141 -5.50 -6.43 7.70
N ASN A 142 -6.48 -6.00 6.91
CA ASN A 142 -7.84 -5.73 7.36
C ASN A 142 -8.50 -6.98 7.94
N LEU A 143 -8.33 -8.15 7.31
CA LEU A 143 -8.82 -9.43 7.83
C LEU A 143 -8.10 -9.83 9.13
N GLU A 144 -6.80 -9.57 9.23
CA GLU A 144 -6.02 -9.82 10.45
C GLU A 144 -6.46 -8.93 11.63
N GLU A 145 -6.89 -7.69 11.34
CA GLU A 145 -7.35 -6.70 12.33
C GLU A 145 -8.82 -6.87 12.74
N GLN A 146 -9.62 -7.65 12.01
CA GLN A 146 -11.00 -7.96 12.42
C GLN A 146 -10.99 -8.60 13.82
N GLU A 147 -11.78 -8.08 14.75
CA GLU A 147 -11.89 -8.65 16.10
C GLU A 147 -12.59 -10.01 16.07
N GLU A 148 -13.70 -10.08 15.34
CA GLU A 148 -14.52 -11.29 15.21
C GLU A 148 -13.86 -12.35 14.31
N PRO A 149 -13.91 -13.64 14.68
CA PRO A 149 -13.51 -14.74 13.83
C PRO A 149 -14.33 -14.76 12.53
N ILE A 150 -13.67 -15.05 11.42
CA ILE A 150 -14.32 -15.19 10.12
C ILE A 150 -14.70 -16.66 9.98
N ASN A 151 -15.97 -16.96 9.74
CA ASN A 151 -16.37 -18.34 9.48
C ASN A 151 -15.75 -18.84 8.15
N GLU A 152 -15.59 -20.16 8.04
CA GLU A 152 -14.91 -20.78 6.89
C GLU A 152 -15.55 -20.43 5.55
N GLU A 153 -16.88 -20.39 5.47
CA GLU A 153 -17.61 -20.09 4.23
C GLU A 153 -17.34 -18.66 3.74
N LYS A 154 -17.40 -17.68 4.65
CA LYS A 154 -17.11 -16.28 4.37
C LYS A 154 -15.63 -16.11 4.00
N LEU A 155 -14.73 -16.79 4.70
CA LEU A 155 -13.31 -16.75 4.37
C LEU A 155 -13.06 -17.32 2.97
N ALA A 156 -13.62 -18.49 2.65
CA ALA A 156 -13.51 -19.09 1.32
C ALA A 156 -14.03 -18.16 0.21
N ALA A 157 -15.18 -17.50 0.43
CA ALA A 157 -15.74 -16.53 -0.51
C ALA A 157 -14.83 -15.30 -0.71
N ILE A 158 -14.23 -14.77 0.36
CA ILE A 158 -13.26 -13.65 0.27
C ILE A 158 -12.01 -14.10 -0.49
N MET A 159 -11.46 -15.27 -0.13
CA MET A 159 -10.28 -15.84 -0.79
C MET A 159 -10.52 -16.04 -2.28
N GLU A 160 -11.74 -16.44 -2.68
CA GLU A 160 -12.10 -16.64 -4.08
C GLU A 160 -12.29 -15.34 -4.85
N LYS A 161 -13.06 -14.40 -4.29
CA LYS A 161 -13.65 -13.27 -5.04
C LYS A 161 -12.93 -11.95 -4.87
N SER A 162 -12.19 -11.76 -3.78
CA SER A 162 -11.63 -10.46 -3.42
C SER A 162 -10.14 -10.32 -3.74
N PHE A 163 -9.38 -11.42 -3.73
CA PHE A 163 -7.95 -11.39 -4.02
C PHE A 163 -7.66 -11.37 -5.52
N PHE A 164 -6.83 -10.42 -5.93
CA PHE A 164 -6.41 -10.25 -7.33
C PHE A 164 -5.25 -11.16 -7.73
N THR A 165 -4.34 -11.47 -6.81
CA THR A 165 -3.09 -12.19 -7.10
C THR A 165 -3.10 -13.59 -6.49
N THR A 166 -2.31 -14.49 -7.08
CA THR A 166 -2.14 -15.84 -6.52
C THR A 166 -1.28 -15.77 -5.25
N GLY A 167 -0.24 -14.94 -5.25
CA GLY A 167 0.63 -14.67 -4.12
C GLY A 167 -0.12 -14.07 -2.92
N GLY A 168 -1.01 -13.11 -3.16
CA GLY A 168 -1.85 -12.51 -2.12
C GLY A 168 -2.78 -13.54 -1.46
N ARG A 169 -3.46 -14.35 -2.29
CA ARG A 169 -4.32 -15.43 -1.80
C ARG A 169 -3.55 -16.47 -0.99
N LYS A 170 -2.37 -16.89 -1.46
CA LYS A 170 -1.49 -17.83 -0.73
C LYS A 170 -1.05 -17.25 0.62
N LEU A 171 -0.54 -16.00 0.62
CA LEU A 171 -0.08 -15.33 1.83
C LEU A 171 -1.21 -15.13 2.84
N ALA A 172 -2.42 -14.82 2.38
CA ALA A 172 -3.60 -14.72 3.24
C ALA A 172 -3.87 -16.02 3.99
N GLY A 173 -3.81 -17.17 3.31
CA GLY A 173 -3.96 -18.49 3.93
C GLY A 173 -2.94 -18.70 5.05
N ASP A 174 -1.66 -18.46 4.76
CA ASP A 174 -0.57 -18.62 5.74
C ASP A 174 -0.72 -17.69 6.95
N VAL A 175 -1.17 -16.46 6.74
CA VAL A 175 -1.30 -15.45 7.81
C VAL A 175 -2.51 -15.73 8.70
N LEU A 176 -3.66 -16.05 8.10
CA LEU A 176 -4.92 -16.19 8.82
C LEU A 176 -5.01 -17.52 9.58
N ASP A 177 -4.41 -18.59 9.04
CA ASP A 177 -4.34 -19.90 9.71
C ASP A 177 -3.47 -19.85 10.98
N ARG A 178 -2.27 -19.25 10.88
CA ARG A 178 -1.33 -19.10 12.02
C ARG A 178 -1.90 -18.31 13.20
N ARG A 179 -2.94 -17.50 12.99
CA ARG A 179 -3.57 -16.69 14.03
C ARG A 179 -4.86 -17.28 14.61
N GLY A 180 -5.26 -18.48 14.17
CA GLY A 180 -6.51 -19.10 14.61
C GLY A 180 -7.74 -18.27 14.25
N LYS A 181 -7.69 -17.54 13.12
CA LYS A 181 -8.82 -16.76 12.62
C LYS A 181 -9.85 -17.61 11.88
N ILE A 182 -9.50 -18.87 11.61
CA ILE A 182 -10.36 -19.92 11.08
C ILE A 182 -10.93 -20.68 12.28
N LYS A 183 -12.27 -20.80 12.34
CA LYS A 183 -13.00 -21.54 13.37
C LYS A 183 -13.71 -22.72 12.76
#